data_AF-A0A0K1K5N3-F1
#
_entry.id   AF-A0A0K1K5N3-F1
#
_cell.length_a   1.000
_cell.length_b   1.000
_cell.length_c   1.000
_cell.angle_alpha   90.00
_cell.angle_beta   90.00
_cell.angle_gamma   90.00
#
_symmetry.space_group_name_H-M   'P 1'
#
loop_
_entity.id
_entity.type
_entity.pdbx_description
1 polymer ?
#
loop_
_entity_poly.entity_id
_entity_poly.type
_entity_poly.pdbx_seq_one_letter_code
_entity_poly.pdbx_strand_id
1 'polypeptide(L)'
;MGLAATLLAACTVPGNPPPGPRDDAAERHYYNTGGVHNNKDCGPPNNCIAPRKPSDPTDPAFPQWWSSEWTMYRVFRNEDKFPPPYSSPPAGLTPADYEVSYGASYYDDSYVPADGDGRGAMMEYYDKRCLPIFPMKNDFSCSFVSLGNKAYFLRYSDRPPGTPACCQFSLMNHPPRRDFIKHLPYDPARSMHLGGTIQAYAQYMGGPLFGYAFEKTAKPDSYDPSAAPYRHPQSFFFSGDPGSPPDAPIVSQNYRNFRMQKPDPAKTWAQVPEMCTPRPEWCCLFTGDCPERETEPSLRATRPGSQWNKLGKPGEGAK
;
A
#
# COMPACT_ATOMS: atom_id res chain seq x y z
N MET A 1 26.19 45.88 65.21
CA MET A 1 25.44 44.61 65.01
C MET A 1 24.63 44.76 63.73
N GLY A 2 25.18 44.30 62.60
CA GLY A 2 24.55 44.42 61.28
C GLY A 2 24.40 43.03 60.66
N LEU A 3 23.15 42.65 60.37
CA LEU A 3 22.81 41.39 59.70
C LEU A 3 23.27 41.42 58.24
N ALA A 4 24.01 40.40 57.83
CA ALA A 4 24.29 40.10 56.43
C ALA A 4 23.17 39.23 55.85
N ALA A 5 22.55 39.67 54.76
CA ALA A 5 21.56 38.93 54.00
C ALA A 5 22.26 38.14 52.87
N THR A 6 22.14 36.82 52.91
CA THR A 6 22.66 35.89 51.90
C THR A 6 21.65 35.78 50.75
N LEU A 7 22.00 36.24 49.54
CA LEU A 7 21.24 35.97 48.33
C LEU A 7 21.50 34.53 47.86
N LEU A 8 20.44 33.73 47.81
CA LEU A 8 20.41 32.44 47.11
C LEU A 8 20.19 32.69 45.60
N ALA A 9 21.21 32.42 44.80
CA ALA A 9 21.09 32.38 43.34
C ALA A 9 20.39 31.07 42.93
N ALA A 10 19.19 31.18 42.38
CA ALA A 10 18.47 30.06 41.79
C ALA A 10 19.16 29.64 40.49
N CYS A 11 19.73 28.44 40.46
CA CYS A 11 20.17 27.79 39.23
C CYS A 11 18.93 27.35 38.45
N THR A 12 18.61 28.05 37.36
CA THR A 12 17.64 27.59 36.38
C THR A 12 18.26 26.45 35.57
N VAL A 13 17.69 25.25 35.72
CA VAL A 13 17.97 24.13 34.81
C VAL A 13 17.47 24.53 33.42
N PRO A 14 18.27 24.43 32.34
CA PRO A 14 17.76 24.64 30.99
C PRO A 14 16.66 23.63 30.72
N GLY A 15 15.42 24.10 30.59
CA GLY A 15 14.33 23.26 30.14
C GLY A 15 14.66 22.70 28.76
N ASN A 16 14.43 21.40 28.56
CA ASN A 16 14.47 20.82 27.23
C ASN A 16 13.57 21.66 26.30
N PRO A 17 14.06 22.07 25.12
CA PRO A 17 13.23 22.79 24.17
C PRO A 17 12.00 21.92 23.83
N PRO A 18 10.83 22.53 23.59
CA PRO A 18 9.65 21.79 23.15
C PRO A 18 9.98 21.01 21.87
N PRO A 19 9.39 19.81 21.67
CA PRO A 19 9.57 19.06 20.44
C PRO A 19 9.22 19.96 19.25
N GLY A 20 10.15 20.09 18.31
CA GLY A 20 9.98 20.90 17.12
C GLY A 20 8.95 20.31 16.15
N PRO A 21 8.66 21.00 15.03
CA PRO A 21 7.68 20.64 13.99
C PRO A 21 8.04 19.38 13.16
N ARG A 22 8.71 18.39 13.75
CA ARG A 22 9.00 17.09 13.11
C ARG A 22 7.97 16.02 13.48
N ASP A 23 7.36 16.14 14.67
CA ASP A 23 6.32 15.22 15.09
C ASP A 23 5.05 15.39 14.24
N ASP A 24 4.81 16.60 13.70
CA ASP A 24 3.67 16.84 12.78
C ASP A 24 3.84 16.15 11.42
N ALA A 25 5.05 16.05 10.88
CA ALA A 25 5.27 15.58 9.52
C ALA A 25 5.10 14.06 9.44
N ALA A 26 5.64 13.34 10.43
CA ALA A 26 5.48 11.90 10.50
C ALA A 26 4.00 11.49 10.63
N GLU A 27 3.23 12.19 11.47
CA GLU A 27 1.82 11.89 11.69
C GLU A 27 0.96 12.07 10.43
N ARG A 28 1.25 13.08 9.59
CA ARG A 28 0.56 13.28 8.30
C ARG A 28 0.77 12.12 7.32
N HIS A 29 1.84 11.36 7.52
CA HIS A 29 2.22 10.20 6.71
C HIS A 29 1.78 8.86 7.35
N TYR A 30 0.92 8.90 8.37
CA TYR A 30 0.26 7.71 8.92
C TYR A 30 -1.13 7.55 8.31
N TYR A 31 -1.19 6.75 7.25
CA TYR A 31 -2.42 6.48 6.50
C TYR A 31 -3.17 5.29 7.12
N ASN A 32 -4.49 5.40 7.29
CA ASN A 32 -5.31 4.24 7.68
C ASN A 32 -5.26 3.20 6.57
N THR A 33 -5.10 1.92 6.91
CA THR A 33 -5.02 0.81 5.96
C THR A 33 -6.00 -0.32 6.26
N GLY A 34 -6.94 -0.09 7.18
CA GLY A 34 -7.93 -1.08 7.59
C GLY A 34 -7.34 -2.35 8.18
N GLY A 35 -6.15 -2.28 8.81
CA GLY A 35 -5.46 -3.43 9.40
C GLY A 35 -4.41 -4.09 8.50
N VAL A 36 -4.42 -3.82 7.18
CA VAL A 36 -3.58 -4.55 6.23
C VAL A 36 -2.10 -4.20 6.38
N HIS A 37 -1.77 -2.92 6.47
CA HIS A 37 -0.39 -2.42 6.56
C HIS A 37 -0.07 -1.73 7.90
N ASN A 38 -1.07 -1.46 8.73
CA ASN A 38 -0.93 -0.94 10.08
C ASN A 38 -2.23 -1.12 10.87
N ASN A 39 -2.18 -0.78 12.15
CA ASN A 39 -3.32 -0.80 13.07
C ASN A 39 -3.91 0.59 13.35
N LYS A 40 -3.58 1.60 12.53
CA LYS A 40 -4.14 2.94 12.70
C LYS A 40 -5.66 2.86 12.60
N ASP A 41 -6.35 3.45 13.59
CA ASP A 41 -7.82 3.48 13.71
C ASP A 41 -8.49 2.10 13.87
N CYS A 42 -7.72 1.04 14.12
CA CYS A 42 -8.21 -0.31 14.38
C CYS A 42 -8.50 -0.61 15.86
N GLY A 43 -8.72 0.41 16.70
CA GLY A 43 -8.92 0.24 18.14
C GLY A 43 -10.39 0.17 18.56
N PRO A 44 -10.85 -0.87 19.27
CA PRO A 44 -10.12 -2.08 19.72
C PRO A 44 -9.76 -3.02 18.56
N PRO A 45 -8.73 -3.90 18.70
CA PRO A 45 -8.09 -4.65 17.60
C PRO A 45 -9.02 -5.40 16.63
N ASN A 46 -10.22 -5.75 17.08
CA ASN A 46 -11.23 -6.44 16.27
C ASN A 46 -11.96 -5.50 15.27
N ASN A 47 -11.81 -4.18 15.39
CA ASN A 47 -12.47 -3.20 14.51
C ASN A 47 -12.03 -3.31 13.05
N CYS A 48 -10.82 -3.82 12.82
CA CYS A 48 -10.30 -4.07 11.48
C CYS A 48 -10.33 -5.56 11.12
N ILE A 49 -10.96 -6.43 11.93
CA ILE A 49 -11.15 -7.84 11.55
C ILE A 49 -12.53 -7.94 10.93
N ALA A 50 -12.57 -8.35 9.66
CA ALA A 50 -13.82 -8.53 8.96
C ALA A 50 -14.52 -9.80 9.49
N PRO A 51 -15.79 -9.71 9.92
CA PRO A 51 -16.52 -10.87 10.40
C PRO A 51 -16.68 -11.92 9.29
N ARG A 52 -16.72 -13.19 9.69
CA ARG A 52 -16.96 -14.34 8.80
C ARG A 52 -18.27 -15.03 9.16
N LYS A 53 -19.05 -15.40 8.16
CA LYS A 53 -20.20 -16.31 8.33
C LYS A 53 -19.70 -17.76 8.34
N PRO A 54 -20.43 -18.69 8.96
CA PRO A 54 -20.07 -20.11 8.93
C PRO A 54 -19.99 -20.70 7.51
N SER A 55 -20.72 -20.11 6.55
CA SER A 55 -20.70 -20.51 5.13
C SER A 55 -19.57 -19.88 4.31
N ASP A 56 -18.87 -18.89 4.86
CA ASP A 56 -17.79 -18.21 4.15
C ASP A 56 -16.59 -19.15 4.01
N PRO A 57 -15.80 -19.04 2.93
CA PRO A 57 -14.56 -19.79 2.82
C PRO A 57 -13.56 -19.36 3.90
N THR A 58 -12.67 -20.27 4.26
CA THR A 58 -11.53 -19.94 5.15
C THR A 58 -10.63 -18.89 4.50
N ASP A 59 -9.88 -18.13 5.29
CA ASP A 59 -8.98 -17.12 4.75
C ASP A 59 -7.75 -17.76 4.08
N PRO A 60 -7.41 -17.41 2.83
CA PRO A 60 -6.11 -17.73 2.27
C PRO A 60 -5.02 -16.95 3.02
N ALA A 61 -3.83 -17.54 3.07
CA ALA A 61 -2.65 -16.91 3.64
C ALA A 61 -1.54 -16.87 2.60
N PHE A 62 -0.75 -15.80 2.62
CA PHE A 62 0.48 -15.78 1.83
C PHE A 62 1.49 -16.82 2.37
N PRO A 63 2.30 -17.39 1.47
CA PRO A 63 3.54 -18.07 1.86
C PRO A 63 4.47 -17.15 2.66
N GLN A 64 5.47 -17.73 3.33
CA GLN A 64 6.43 -16.95 4.12
C GLN A 64 7.24 -15.96 3.26
N TRP A 65 7.58 -16.37 2.04
CA TRP A 65 8.17 -15.52 1.01
C TRP A 65 7.60 -15.91 -0.35
N TRP A 66 7.56 -14.96 -1.26
CA TRP A 66 7.13 -15.20 -2.63
C TRP A 66 7.62 -14.09 -3.56
N SER A 67 7.61 -14.40 -4.86
CA SER A 67 7.83 -13.45 -5.94
C SER A 67 6.78 -13.67 -7.01
N SER A 68 6.33 -12.60 -7.64
CA SER A 68 5.38 -12.66 -8.76
C SER A 68 5.61 -11.51 -9.71
N GLU A 69 5.49 -11.77 -11.01
CA GLU A 69 5.22 -10.72 -11.97
C GLU A 69 3.71 -10.40 -11.93
N TRP A 70 3.31 -9.28 -12.52
CA TRP A 70 1.90 -9.00 -12.74
C TRP A 70 1.67 -8.22 -14.03
N THR A 71 0.45 -8.34 -14.53
CA THR A 71 -0.08 -7.47 -15.60
C THR A 71 -1.16 -6.61 -14.97
N MET A 72 -1.01 -5.30 -15.04
CA MET A 72 -1.94 -4.35 -14.49
C MET A 72 -2.85 -3.80 -15.58
N TYR A 73 -4.15 -3.83 -15.31
CA TYR A 73 -5.18 -3.20 -16.12
C TYR A 73 -5.72 -1.98 -15.35
N ARG A 74 -5.46 -0.78 -15.86
CA ARG A 74 -6.13 0.45 -15.42
C ARG A 74 -7.36 0.65 -16.30
N VAL A 75 -8.54 0.36 -15.77
CA VAL A 75 -9.82 0.48 -16.48
C VAL A 75 -10.41 1.84 -16.17
N PHE A 76 -10.70 2.63 -17.20
CA PHE A 76 -11.21 4.00 -17.10
C PHE A 76 -12.52 4.21 -17.85
N ARG A 77 -13.07 3.15 -18.46
CA ARG A 77 -14.43 3.12 -19.02
C ARG A 77 -15.09 1.78 -18.76
N ASN A 78 -16.41 1.81 -18.57
CA ASN A 78 -17.27 0.63 -18.41
C ASN A 78 -16.91 -0.25 -17.19
N GLU A 79 -16.14 0.28 -16.23
CA GLU A 79 -15.76 -0.40 -14.99
C GLU A 79 -16.96 -0.69 -14.07
N ASP A 80 -18.04 0.07 -14.22
CA ASP A 80 -19.34 -0.15 -13.58
C ASP A 80 -20.03 -1.42 -14.10
N LYS A 81 -19.91 -1.68 -15.40
CA LYS A 81 -20.51 -2.86 -16.07
C LYS A 81 -19.64 -4.10 -15.97
N PHE A 82 -18.32 -3.89 -15.97
CA PHE A 82 -17.33 -4.94 -15.85
C PHE A 82 -16.46 -4.63 -14.63
N PRO A 83 -16.91 -4.98 -13.41
CA PRO A 83 -16.13 -4.76 -12.20
C PRO A 83 -15.01 -5.82 -12.04
N PRO A 84 -13.93 -5.50 -11.29
CA PRO A 84 -12.85 -6.45 -11.03
C PRO A 84 -13.33 -7.55 -10.04
N PRO A 85 -12.63 -8.68 -9.93
CA PRO A 85 -11.37 -9.04 -10.60
C PRO A 85 -11.58 -9.44 -12.06
N TYR A 86 -10.53 -9.22 -12.87
CA TYR A 86 -10.56 -9.46 -14.31
C TYR A 86 -9.81 -10.72 -14.72
N SER A 87 -10.19 -11.29 -15.87
CA SER A 87 -9.32 -12.18 -16.64
C SER A 87 -8.16 -11.38 -17.25
N SER A 88 -7.17 -12.08 -17.80
CA SER A 88 -6.06 -11.45 -18.53
C SER A 88 -6.08 -11.90 -20.00
N PRO A 89 -6.52 -11.07 -20.97
CA PRO A 89 -7.07 -9.72 -20.81
C PRO A 89 -8.51 -9.70 -20.23
N PRO A 90 -9.02 -8.54 -19.76
CA PRO A 90 -10.36 -8.42 -19.20
C PRO A 90 -11.46 -8.75 -20.22
N ALA A 91 -12.29 -9.74 -19.91
CA ALA A 91 -13.41 -10.13 -20.77
C ALA A 91 -14.49 -9.04 -20.80
N GLY A 92 -15.03 -8.75 -21.99
CA GLY A 92 -16.09 -7.75 -22.19
C GLY A 92 -15.61 -6.30 -22.35
N LEU A 93 -14.35 -6.01 -21.99
CA LEU A 93 -13.70 -4.72 -22.25
C LEU A 93 -12.89 -4.76 -23.56
N THR A 94 -12.75 -3.60 -24.19
CA THR A 94 -11.89 -3.39 -25.36
C THR A 94 -10.62 -2.64 -24.97
N PRO A 95 -9.55 -2.67 -25.78
CA PRO A 95 -8.33 -1.88 -25.50
C PRO A 95 -8.55 -0.36 -25.41
N ALA A 96 -9.73 0.13 -25.81
CA ALA A 96 -10.10 1.51 -25.62
C ALA A 96 -10.53 1.79 -24.16
N ASP A 97 -11.00 0.78 -23.43
CA ASP A 97 -11.54 0.94 -22.08
C ASP A 97 -10.49 0.90 -20.97
N TYR A 98 -9.27 0.43 -21.30
CA TYR A 98 -8.22 0.23 -20.32
C TYR A 98 -6.80 0.45 -20.88
N GLU A 99 -5.87 0.73 -19.97
CA GLU A 99 -4.43 0.76 -20.22
C GLU A 99 -3.78 -0.48 -19.59
N VAL A 100 -2.78 -1.05 -20.26
CA VAL A 100 -1.98 -2.18 -19.76
C VAL A 100 -0.62 -1.69 -19.29
N SER A 101 -0.18 -2.18 -18.14
CA SER A 101 1.19 -1.99 -17.65
C SER A 101 1.68 -3.23 -16.90
N TYR A 102 2.94 -3.21 -16.48
CA TYR A 102 3.65 -4.38 -15.96
C TYR A 102 4.48 -4.03 -14.74
N GLY A 103 4.81 -5.07 -13.99
CA GLY A 103 5.68 -4.97 -12.84
C GLY A 103 5.83 -6.30 -12.13
N ALA A 104 6.35 -6.21 -10.91
CA ALA A 104 6.58 -7.37 -10.06
C ALA A 104 6.42 -7.01 -8.59
N SER A 105 6.02 -8.01 -7.80
CA SER A 105 5.93 -7.90 -6.35
C SER A 105 6.78 -8.98 -5.69
N TYR A 106 7.45 -8.59 -4.62
CA TYR A 106 8.39 -9.41 -3.87
C TYR A 106 8.05 -9.32 -2.39
N TYR A 107 8.07 -10.44 -1.69
CA TYR A 107 7.65 -10.52 -0.30
C TYR A 107 8.53 -11.48 0.51
N ASP A 108 8.88 -11.08 1.73
CA ASP A 108 9.56 -11.92 2.72
C ASP A 108 9.14 -11.55 4.15
N ASP A 109 8.28 -12.35 4.79
CA ASP A 109 7.85 -12.17 6.19
C ASP A 109 8.97 -12.47 7.21
N SER A 110 10.05 -13.14 6.78
CA SER A 110 11.19 -13.49 7.65
C SER A 110 12.24 -12.38 7.76
N TYR A 111 12.15 -11.35 6.93
CA TYR A 111 13.08 -10.22 6.97
C TYR A 111 12.99 -9.46 8.30
N VAL A 112 14.14 -9.11 8.87
CA VAL A 112 14.26 -8.26 10.05
C VAL A 112 15.14 -7.06 9.69
N PRO A 113 14.63 -5.83 9.76
CA PRO A 113 15.43 -4.63 9.55
C PRO A 113 16.64 -4.56 10.49
N ALA A 114 17.73 -3.93 10.04
CA ALA A 114 18.95 -3.80 10.84
C ALA A 114 18.74 -3.02 12.16
N ASP A 115 17.77 -2.11 12.20
CA ASP A 115 17.40 -1.36 13.40
C ASP A 115 16.34 -2.05 14.27
N GLY A 116 15.88 -3.24 13.88
CA GLY A 116 14.91 -4.03 14.63
C GLY A 116 13.47 -3.49 14.63
N ASP A 117 13.18 -2.44 13.87
CA ASP A 117 11.85 -1.83 13.83
C ASP A 117 10.86 -2.64 12.97
N GLY A 118 10.17 -3.58 13.62
CA GLY A 118 9.18 -4.42 12.99
C GLY A 118 9.77 -5.63 12.27
N ARG A 119 9.00 -6.22 11.36
CA ARG A 119 9.41 -7.39 10.57
C ARG A 119 8.73 -7.41 9.20
N GLY A 120 9.34 -8.16 8.30
CA GLY A 120 8.89 -8.39 6.93
C GLY A 120 9.44 -7.35 5.97
N ALA A 121 9.58 -7.76 4.70
CA ALA A 121 9.86 -6.88 3.58
C ALA A 121 8.86 -7.11 2.45
N MET A 122 8.46 -6.04 1.78
CA MET A 122 7.72 -6.11 0.53
C MET A 122 8.19 -5.00 -0.40
N MET A 123 8.28 -5.33 -1.68
CA MET A 123 8.53 -4.37 -2.75
C MET A 123 7.55 -4.62 -3.88
N GLU A 124 6.87 -3.58 -4.31
CA GLU A 124 6.11 -3.55 -5.55
C GLU A 124 6.84 -2.64 -6.55
N TYR A 125 7.35 -3.24 -7.62
CA TYR A 125 8.02 -2.54 -8.71
C TYR A 125 7.04 -2.33 -9.87
N TYR A 126 6.93 -1.09 -10.32
CA TYR A 126 6.07 -0.67 -11.42
C TYR A 126 6.94 -0.19 -12.59
N ASP A 127 6.82 -0.82 -13.76
CA ASP A 127 7.62 -0.48 -14.93
C ASP A 127 6.87 0.51 -15.84
N LYS A 128 7.46 1.69 -16.04
CA LYS A 128 6.97 2.82 -16.87
C LYS A 128 5.60 3.39 -16.52
N ARG A 129 4.84 2.75 -15.65
CA ARG A 129 3.53 3.18 -15.15
C ARG A 129 3.44 2.96 -13.66
N CYS A 130 3.84 3.99 -12.91
CA CYS A 130 3.84 3.98 -11.46
C CYS A 130 2.44 3.76 -10.87
N LEU A 131 2.40 3.30 -9.61
CA LEU A 131 1.20 3.07 -8.82
C LEU A 131 0.21 4.25 -8.94
N PRO A 132 -0.97 4.04 -9.57
CA PRO A 132 -1.87 5.14 -9.92
C PRO A 132 -2.82 5.52 -8.77
N ILE A 133 -2.39 5.41 -7.51
CA ILE A 133 -3.18 5.88 -6.35
C ILE A 133 -2.92 7.36 -6.05
N PHE A 134 -1.81 7.89 -6.56
CA PHE A 134 -1.39 9.26 -6.30
C PHE A 134 -2.04 10.20 -7.33
N PRO A 135 -2.53 11.38 -6.89
CA PRO A 135 -3.14 12.41 -7.74
C PRO A 135 -2.11 13.14 -8.60
N MET A 136 -1.36 12.39 -9.41
CA MET A 136 -0.32 12.90 -10.29
C MET A 136 -0.19 12.02 -11.53
N LYS A 137 0.45 12.57 -12.56
CA LYS A 137 0.84 11.79 -13.74
C LYS A 137 1.75 10.63 -13.33
N ASN A 138 1.47 9.44 -13.82
CA ASN A 138 2.13 8.20 -13.37
C ASN A 138 2.99 7.53 -14.45
N ASP A 139 3.39 8.24 -15.51
CA ASP A 139 4.15 7.70 -16.65
C ASP A 139 5.67 7.61 -16.39
N PHE A 140 6.04 6.98 -15.28
CA PHE A 140 7.43 6.73 -14.89
C PHE A 140 7.53 5.41 -14.11
N SER A 141 8.74 4.83 -14.01
CA SER A 141 8.97 3.64 -13.18
C SER A 141 9.11 4.02 -11.70
N CYS A 142 8.54 3.22 -10.80
CA CYS A 142 8.67 3.44 -9.36
C CYS A 142 8.65 2.14 -8.56
N SER A 143 8.97 2.24 -7.28
CA SER A 143 8.75 1.15 -6.33
C SER A 143 8.19 1.65 -5.01
N PHE A 144 7.24 0.89 -4.49
CA PHE A 144 6.76 1.04 -3.13
C PHE A 144 7.38 -0.07 -2.28
N VAL A 145 8.14 0.30 -1.26
CA VAL A 145 8.95 -0.64 -0.49
C VAL A 145 8.65 -0.51 1.00
N SER A 146 8.14 -1.56 1.63
CA SER A 146 7.96 -1.63 3.08
C SER A 146 9.03 -2.52 3.71
N LEU A 147 9.74 -2.02 4.72
CA LEU A 147 10.79 -2.68 5.49
C LEU A 147 10.50 -2.54 6.98
N GLY A 148 10.08 -3.64 7.60
CA GLY A 148 9.61 -3.59 8.99
C GLY A 148 8.35 -2.75 9.09
N ASN A 149 8.36 -1.69 9.91
CA ASN A 149 7.25 -0.74 10.01
C ASN A 149 7.37 0.48 9.10
N LYS A 150 8.44 0.59 8.31
CA LYS A 150 8.75 1.77 7.48
C LYS A 150 8.44 1.49 6.03
N ALA A 151 7.87 2.47 5.33
CA ALA A 151 7.67 2.43 3.89
C ALA A 151 8.39 3.57 3.18
N TYR A 152 8.93 3.27 2.00
CA TYR A 152 9.68 4.17 1.14
C TYR A 152 9.07 4.16 -0.26
N PHE A 153 9.21 5.28 -0.95
CA PHE A 153 8.84 5.39 -2.34
C PHE A 153 10.06 5.74 -3.19
N LEU A 154 10.41 4.84 -4.09
CA LEU A 154 11.55 4.96 -4.98
C LEU A 154 11.06 5.38 -6.37
N ARG A 155 11.75 6.33 -6.99
CA ARG A 155 11.51 6.78 -8.37
C ARG A 155 12.80 6.65 -9.16
N TYR A 156 12.71 6.06 -10.35
CA TYR A 156 13.90 5.74 -11.15
C TYR A 156 14.33 6.90 -12.05
N SER A 157 15.15 6.62 -13.07
CA SER A 157 15.74 7.63 -13.95
C SER A 157 14.73 8.39 -14.81
N ASP A 158 13.55 7.82 -15.04
CA ASP A 158 12.46 8.40 -15.82
C ASP A 158 11.43 9.17 -14.97
N ARG A 159 11.75 9.42 -13.69
CA ARG A 159 10.89 10.19 -12.78
C ARG A 159 10.65 11.63 -13.26
N PRO A 160 9.53 12.26 -12.87
CA PRO A 160 9.27 13.66 -13.17
C PRO A 160 10.40 14.58 -12.67
N PRO A 161 10.80 15.60 -13.46
CA PRO A 161 11.83 16.56 -13.04
C PRO A 161 11.51 17.21 -11.70
N GLY A 162 12.53 17.42 -10.87
CA GLY A 162 12.37 18.05 -9.55
C GLY A 162 11.83 17.14 -8.45
N THR A 163 11.55 15.86 -8.74
CA THR A 163 11.15 14.88 -7.71
C THR A 163 12.36 14.11 -7.16
N PRO A 164 12.37 13.77 -5.86
CA PRO A 164 13.46 12.98 -5.28
C PRO A 164 13.42 11.54 -5.81
N ALA A 165 14.61 10.94 -5.92
CA ALA A 165 14.75 9.52 -6.27
C ALA A 165 14.22 8.61 -5.15
N CYS A 166 14.26 9.05 -3.90
CA CYS A 166 13.67 8.36 -2.76
C CYS A 166 13.08 9.35 -1.76
N CYS A 167 11.92 9.01 -1.20
CA CYS A 167 11.34 9.68 -0.03
C CYS A 167 10.79 8.66 0.99
N GLN A 168 10.69 9.07 2.26
CA GLN A 168 10.00 8.32 3.31
C GLN A 168 8.50 8.45 3.09
N PHE A 169 7.83 7.32 2.83
CA PHE A 169 6.38 7.30 2.67
C PHE A 169 5.66 7.28 4.02
N SER A 170 6.13 6.44 4.95
CA SER A 170 5.52 6.30 6.27
C SER A 170 6.48 5.63 7.25
N LEU A 171 6.37 5.91 8.54
CA LEU A 171 6.98 5.13 9.63
C LEU A 171 5.97 4.18 10.29
N MET A 172 4.76 4.06 9.75
CA MET A 172 3.69 3.19 10.23
C MET A 172 3.04 2.47 9.05
N ASN A 173 3.84 1.73 8.28
CA ASN A 173 3.39 0.94 7.15
C ASN A 173 4.30 -0.29 7.00
N HIS A 174 3.80 -1.43 7.46
CA HIS A 174 4.46 -2.73 7.28
C HIS A 174 3.96 -3.46 6.03
N PRO A 175 4.72 -4.42 5.49
CA PRO A 175 4.18 -5.38 4.52
C PRO A 175 2.92 -6.06 5.03
N PRO A 176 1.93 -6.40 4.18
CA PRO A 176 0.78 -7.18 4.59
C PRO A 176 1.23 -8.44 5.34
N ARG A 177 0.62 -8.69 6.50
CA ARG A 177 0.89 -9.93 7.23
C ARG A 177 0.36 -11.11 6.42
N ARG A 178 0.93 -12.30 6.62
CA ARG A 178 0.54 -13.48 5.83
C ARG A 178 -0.96 -13.77 5.87
N ASP A 179 -1.62 -13.44 6.98
CA ASP A 179 -3.04 -13.64 7.25
C ASP A 179 -3.87 -12.35 7.02
N PHE A 180 -3.36 -11.36 6.28
CA PHE A 180 -4.02 -10.05 6.12
C PHE A 180 -5.45 -10.11 5.57
N ILE A 181 -5.83 -11.21 4.90
CA ILE A 181 -7.18 -11.39 4.35
C ILE A 181 -8.26 -11.36 5.42
N LYS A 182 -7.93 -11.68 6.69
CA LYS A 182 -8.84 -11.49 7.83
C LYS A 182 -9.37 -10.05 7.97
N HIS A 183 -8.68 -9.07 7.37
CA HIS A 183 -9.06 -7.66 7.40
C HIS A 183 -10.07 -7.26 6.32
N LEU A 184 -10.31 -8.13 5.33
CA LEU A 184 -11.21 -7.87 4.22
C LEU A 184 -12.44 -8.77 4.31
N PRO A 185 -13.66 -8.25 4.14
CA PRO A 185 -14.85 -9.10 4.12
C PRO A 185 -14.87 -9.94 2.84
N TYR A 186 -15.38 -11.16 2.96
CA TYR A 186 -15.62 -12.02 1.81
C TYR A 186 -16.70 -11.42 0.90
N ASP A 187 -16.43 -11.35 -0.40
CA ASP A 187 -17.34 -10.80 -1.41
C ASP A 187 -17.89 -11.95 -2.29
N PRO A 188 -19.09 -12.48 -1.99
CA PRO A 188 -19.66 -13.58 -2.76
C PRO A 188 -20.00 -13.18 -4.19
N ALA A 189 -20.33 -11.92 -4.46
CA ALA A 189 -20.68 -11.46 -5.80
C ALA A 189 -19.44 -11.45 -6.70
N ARG A 190 -18.34 -10.82 -6.25
CA ARG A 190 -17.07 -10.83 -6.99
C ARG A 190 -16.46 -12.23 -7.09
N SER A 191 -16.72 -13.10 -6.11
CA SER A 191 -16.26 -14.50 -6.16
C SER A 191 -16.92 -15.30 -7.28
N MET A 192 -18.04 -14.85 -7.84
CA MET A 192 -18.67 -15.46 -9.02
C MET A 192 -18.01 -15.04 -10.35
N HIS A 193 -17.12 -14.04 -10.33
CA HIS A 193 -16.35 -13.69 -11.52
C HIS A 193 -15.44 -14.85 -11.93
N LEU A 194 -14.97 -14.81 -13.18
CA LEU A 194 -14.09 -15.84 -13.74
C LEU A 194 -14.69 -17.25 -13.66
N GLY A 195 -16.03 -17.36 -13.75
CA GLY A 195 -16.74 -18.64 -13.68
C GLY A 195 -16.78 -19.25 -12.27
N GLY A 196 -16.58 -18.46 -11.21
CA GLY A 196 -16.66 -18.95 -9.83
C GLY A 196 -15.43 -19.72 -9.36
N THR A 197 -14.29 -19.58 -10.05
CA THR A 197 -13.04 -20.29 -9.74
C THR A 197 -12.17 -19.57 -8.70
N ILE A 198 -12.62 -18.41 -8.21
CA ILE A 198 -11.89 -17.58 -7.26
C ILE A 198 -12.67 -17.34 -5.97
N GLN A 199 -11.98 -16.79 -4.98
CA GLN A 199 -12.52 -16.21 -3.75
C GLN A 199 -12.04 -14.78 -3.67
N ALA A 200 -12.97 -13.84 -3.72
CA ALA A 200 -12.71 -12.41 -3.64
C ALA A 200 -13.00 -11.89 -2.22
N TYR A 201 -12.15 -10.99 -1.76
CA TYR A 201 -12.29 -10.30 -0.48
C TYR A 201 -12.06 -8.82 -0.75
N ALA A 202 -13.05 -7.96 -0.45
CA ALA A 202 -13.00 -6.57 -0.88
C ALA A 202 -13.85 -5.67 0.01
N GLN A 203 -13.45 -4.41 0.15
CA GLN A 203 -14.25 -3.38 0.78
C GLN A 203 -14.00 -2.00 0.14
N TYR A 204 -14.96 -1.11 0.33
CA TYR A 204 -14.76 0.32 0.07
C TYR A 204 -14.29 1.00 1.34
N MET A 205 -13.19 1.74 1.25
CA MET A 205 -12.51 2.38 2.39
C MET A 205 -13.02 3.81 2.63
N GLY A 206 -14.33 4.01 2.64
CA GLY A 206 -14.95 5.35 2.67
C GLY A 206 -14.79 6.13 1.35
N GLY A 207 -14.59 5.42 0.24
CA GLY A 207 -14.41 5.97 -1.10
C GLY A 207 -13.78 4.93 -2.03
N PRO A 208 -12.45 4.74 -1.97
CA PRO A 208 -11.76 3.83 -2.89
C PRO A 208 -12.02 2.35 -2.57
N LEU A 209 -12.12 1.52 -3.62
CA LEU A 209 -12.16 0.07 -3.50
C LEU A 209 -10.78 -0.48 -3.13
N PHE A 210 -10.73 -1.49 -2.27
CA PHE A 210 -9.54 -2.29 -1.99
C PHE A 210 -9.92 -3.77 -1.89
N GLY A 211 -9.26 -4.64 -2.63
CA GLY A 211 -9.59 -6.06 -2.60
C GLY A 211 -8.55 -6.98 -3.22
N TYR A 212 -8.64 -8.25 -2.85
CA TYR A 212 -7.79 -9.32 -3.35
C TYR A 212 -8.67 -10.49 -3.79
N ALA A 213 -8.23 -11.19 -4.83
CA ALA A 213 -8.81 -12.45 -5.25
C ALA A 213 -7.75 -13.56 -5.18
N PHE A 214 -8.16 -14.74 -4.75
CA PHE A 214 -7.36 -15.96 -4.71
C PHE A 214 -8.06 -17.05 -5.49
N GLU A 215 -7.30 -17.99 -6.03
CA GLU A 215 -7.87 -19.20 -6.58
C GLU A 215 -8.61 -19.99 -5.49
N LYS A 216 -9.78 -20.54 -5.83
CA LYS A 216 -10.60 -21.30 -4.90
C LYS A 216 -9.94 -22.63 -4.51
N THR A 217 -9.27 -23.26 -5.47
CA THR A 217 -8.60 -24.55 -5.29
C THR A 217 -7.15 -24.33 -4.90
N ALA A 218 -6.72 -24.96 -3.80
CA ALA A 218 -5.32 -24.98 -3.43
C ALA A 218 -4.52 -25.86 -4.42
N LYS A 219 -3.36 -25.39 -4.85
CA LYS A 219 -2.47 -26.11 -5.78
C LYS A 219 -1.01 -26.06 -5.29
N PRO A 220 -0.18 -27.04 -5.68
CA PRO A 220 1.25 -27.03 -5.36
C PRO A 220 1.92 -25.75 -5.86
N ASP A 221 3.00 -25.35 -5.20
CA ASP A 221 3.85 -24.26 -5.69
C ASP A 221 4.63 -24.70 -6.93
N SER A 222 4.91 -23.75 -7.83
CA SER A 222 5.69 -24.01 -9.04
C SER A 222 7.20 -24.00 -8.82
N TYR A 223 7.69 -23.38 -7.74
CA TYR A 223 9.11 -23.27 -7.41
C TYR A 223 9.54 -24.25 -6.32
N ASP A 224 8.74 -24.40 -5.27
CA ASP A 224 8.94 -25.39 -4.21
C ASP A 224 7.82 -26.45 -4.24
N PRO A 225 7.97 -27.53 -5.03
CA PRO A 225 6.95 -28.58 -5.13
C PRO A 225 6.79 -29.39 -3.83
N SER A 226 7.68 -29.21 -2.84
CA SER A 226 7.58 -29.86 -1.53
C SER A 226 6.70 -29.06 -0.54
N ALA A 227 6.43 -27.79 -0.85
CA ALA A 227 5.55 -26.96 -0.04
C ALA A 227 4.11 -27.50 -0.07
N ALA A 228 3.41 -27.36 1.07
CA ALA A 228 1.99 -27.70 1.13
C ALA A 228 1.19 -26.87 0.11
N PRO A 229 0.26 -27.47 -0.66
CA PRO A 229 -0.59 -26.73 -1.57
C PRO A 229 -1.31 -25.58 -0.87
N TYR A 230 -1.39 -24.43 -1.54
CA TYR A 230 -2.08 -23.25 -1.03
C TYR A 230 -2.90 -22.59 -2.15
N ARG A 231 -3.79 -21.67 -1.78
CA ARG A 231 -4.57 -20.88 -2.73
C ARG A 231 -3.70 -19.76 -3.28
N HIS A 232 -3.40 -19.80 -4.56
CA HIS A 232 -2.56 -18.79 -5.20
C HIS A 232 -3.32 -17.48 -5.36
N PRO A 233 -2.67 -16.32 -5.15
CA PRO A 233 -3.28 -15.04 -5.47
C PRO A 233 -3.56 -14.96 -6.97
N GLN A 234 -4.76 -14.51 -7.30
CA GLN A 234 -5.18 -14.27 -8.68
C GLN A 234 -4.99 -12.80 -9.05
N SER A 235 -5.49 -11.89 -8.20
CA SER A 235 -5.31 -10.45 -8.42
C SER A 235 -5.33 -9.65 -7.11
N PHE A 236 -4.68 -8.50 -7.16
CA PHE A 236 -4.93 -7.36 -6.26
C PHE A 236 -5.65 -6.28 -7.07
N PHE A 237 -6.79 -5.81 -6.59
CA PHE A 237 -7.59 -4.80 -7.29
C PHE A 237 -8.03 -3.68 -6.35
N PHE A 238 -8.04 -2.46 -6.87
CA PHE A 238 -8.29 -1.27 -6.06
C PHE A 238 -8.75 -0.10 -6.94
N SER A 239 -9.26 0.96 -6.32
CA SER A 239 -9.49 2.24 -7.00
C SER A 239 -8.23 3.09 -6.94
N GLY A 240 -7.66 3.48 -8.07
CA GLY A 240 -6.62 4.51 -8.10
C GLY A 240 -7.21 5.92 -7.90
N ASP A 241 -6.43 6.93 -8.26
CA ASP A 241 -6.92 8.29 -8.33
C ASP A 241 -7.82 8.46 -9.58
N PRO A 242 -9.09 8.85 -9.43
CA PRO A 242 -10.01 9.02 -10.55
C PRO A 242 -9.83 10.38 -11.25
N GLY A 243 -8.96 11.26 -10.77
CA GLY A 243 -8.59 12.50 -11.45
C GLY A 243 -7.73 12.21 -12.67
N SER A 244 -7.80 13.07 -13.69
CA SER A 244 -6.98 12.93 -14.90
C SER A 244 -5.84 13.94 -14.90
N PRO A 245 -4.56 13.50 -14.93
CA PRO A 245 -4.07 12.12 -14.79
C PRO A 245 -4.06 11.63 -13.32
N PRO A 246 -4.06 10.31 -13.04
CA PRO A 246 -3.88 9.18 -13.96
C PRO A 246 -5.16 8.57 -14.56
N ASP A 247 -6.36 9.00 -14.17
CA ASP A 247 -7.67 8.46 -14.57
C ASP A 247 -7.75 6.95 -14.32
N ALA A 248 -7.73 6.58 -13.03
CA ALA A 248 -7.62 5.20 -12.56
C ALA A 248 -8.79 4.79 -11.66
N PRO A 249 -10.07 4.92 -12.07
CA PRO A 249 -11.20 4.61 -11.19
C PRO A 249 -11.17 3.15 -10.71
N ILE A 250 -10.70 2.23 -11.55
CA ILE A 250 -10.42 0.83 -11.18
C ILE A 250 -9.08 0.37 -11.75
N VAL A 251 -8.33 -0.35 -10.92
CA VAL A 251 -7.08 -1.01 -11.24
C VAL A 251 -7.15 -2.47 -10.82
N SER A 252 -6.65 -3.37 -11.66
CA SER A 252 -6.45 -4.79 -11.31
C SER A 252 -5.04 -5.21 -11.69
N GLN A 253 -4.23 -5.55 -10.69
CA GLN A 253 -2.94 -6.21 -10.85
C GLN A 253 -3.17 -7.72 -10.84
N ASN A 254 -3.13 -8.34 -12.01
CA ASN A 254 -3.31 -9.77 -12.16
C ASN A 254 -1.95 -10.46 -12.03
N TYR A 255 -1.80 -11.29 -10.99
CA TYR A 255 -0.56 -11.99 -10.70
C TYR A 255 -0.23 -13.01 -11.79
N ARG A 256 1.06 -13.12 -12.10
CA ARG A 256 1.62 -14.06 -13.07
C ARG A 256 2.87 -14.69 -12.49
N ASN A 257 3.05 -15.98 -12.74
CA ASN A 257 4.20 -16.74 -12.27
C ASN A 257 4.42 -16.59 -10.75
N PHE A 258 3.33 -16.48 -9.98
CA PHE A 258 3.37 -16.42 -8.54
C PHE A 258 3.99 -17.71 -8.00
N ARG A 259 5.01 -17.58 -7.17
CA ARG A 259 5.78 -18.72 -6.68
C ARG A 259 6.47 -18.44 -5.35
N MET A 260 6.70 -19.47 -4.55
CA MET A 260 7.42 -19.41 -3.27
C MET A 260 8.94 -19.24 -3.43
N GLN A 261 9.36 -18.37 -4.35
CA GLN A 261 10.74 -17.98 -4.52
C GLN A 261 11.09 -16.86 -3.56
N LYS A 262 12.05 -17.11 -2.67
CA LYS A 262 12.58 -16.08 -1.78
C LYS A 262 13.25 -14.98 -2.63
N PRO A 263 12.84 -13.70 -2.49
CA PRO A 263 13.44 -12.62 -3.26
C PRO A 263 14.91 -12.43 -2.91
N ASP A 264 15.71 -12.02 -3.90
CA ASP A 264 17.10 -11.59 -3.70
C ASP A 264 17.10 -10.13 -3.21
N PRO A 265 17.52 -9.85 -1.94
CA PRO A 265 17.53 -8.50 -1.39
C PRO A 265 18.30 -7.50 -2.25
N ALA A 266 19.39 -7.93 -2.91
CA ALA A 266 20.21 -7.06 -3.75
C ALA A 266 19.46 -6.53 -4.98
N LYS A 267 18.42 -7.24 -5.42
CA LYS A 267 17.56 -6.85 -6.54
C LYS A 267 16.26 -6.19 -6.11
N THR A 268 15.99 -6.15 -4.80
CA THR A 268 14.75 -5.62 -4.24
C THR A 268 15.05 -4.46 -3.29
N TRP A 269 14.92 -4.67 -1.98
CA TRP A 269 14.93 -3.62 -0.99
C TRP A 269 16.33 -3.13 -0.58
N ALA A 270 17.42 -3.79 -1.00
CA ALA A 270 18.76 -3.20 -0.87
C ALA A 270 18.93 -1.91 -1.71
N GLN A 271 18.02 -1.65 -2.65
CA GLN A 271 17.95 -0.38 -3.38
C GLN A 271 17.60 0.80 -2.47
N VAL A 272 16.92 0.58 -1.34
CA VAL A 272 16.53 1.66 -0.42
C VAL A 272 17.78 2.39 0.12
N PRO A 273 18.76 1.75 0.77
CA PRO A 273 19.97 2.45 1.23
C PRO A 273 20.86 2.97 0.08
N GLU A 274 20.72 2.49 -1.15
CA GLU A 274 21.45 3.01 -2.32
C GLU A 274 20.83 4.31 -2.87
N MET A 275 19.50 4.41 -2.84
CA MET A 275 18.75 5.54 -3.42
C MET A 275 18.36 6.61 -2.41
N CYS A 276 18.20 6.23 -1.14
CA CYS A 276 17.78 7.12 -0.07
C CYS A 276 18.99 7.70 0.67
N THR A 277 18.90 8.97 1.07
CA THR A 277 19.81 9.48 2.10
C THR A 277 19.50 8.79 3.44
N PRO A 278 20.42 8.81 4.43
CA PRO A 278 20.15 8.24 5.75
C PRO A 278 18.94 8.86 6.48
N ARG A 279 18.49 10.04 6.04
CA ARG A 279 17.28 10.73 6.51
C ARG A 279 16.55 11.27 5.27
N PRO A 280 15.81 10.43 4.55
CA PRO A 280 15.11 10.86 3.35
C PRO A 280 14.05 11.90 3.71
N GLU A 281 13.74 12.80 2.76
CA GLU A 281 12.60 13.70 2.93
C GLU A 281 11.27 12.93 2.89
N TRP A 282 10.21 13.52 3.41
CA TRP A 282 8.87 12.93 3.37
C TRP A 282 8.27 12.96 1.96
N CYS A 283 7.47 11.95 1.64
CA CYS A 283 6.81 11.85 0.35
C CYS A 283 5.58 12.78 0.27
N CYS A 284 5.68 13.89 -0.47
CA CYS A 284 4.54 14.75 -0.78
C CYS A 284 3.69 14.17 -1.92
N LEU A 285 2.91 13.11 -1.65
CA LEU A 285 2.18 12.36 -2.67
C LEU A 285 0.68 12.66 -2.70
N PHE A 286 0.09 12.99 -1.56
CA PHE A 286 -1.31 13.36 -1.40
C PHE A 286 -1.45 14.80 -0.92
N THR A 287 -2.66 15.36 -1.10
CA THR A 287 -3.01 16.63 -0.48
C THR A 287 -2.96 16.48 1.05
N GLY A 288 -2.26 17.38 1.72
CA GLY A 288 -2.04 17.38 3.16
C GLY A 288 -0.66 16.89 3.59
N ASP A 289 0.05 16.12 2.77
CA ASP A 289 1.34 15.55 3.17
C ASP A 289 2.38 16.66 3.47
N CYS A 290 2.43 17.67 2.59
CA CYS A 290 3.37 18.79 2.65
C CYS A 290 2.66 20.14 2.45
N PRO A 291 1.99 20.69 3.48
CA PRO A 291 1.21 21.94 3.40
C PRO A 291 1.98 23.13 2.82
N GLU A 292 3.27 23.22 3.12
CA GLU A 292 4.19 24.24 2.62
C GLU A 292 4.43 24.16 1.10
N ARG A 293 4.10 23.03 0.46
CA ARG A 293 4.20 22.81 -0.99
C ARG A 293 2.83 22.81 -1.70
N GLU A 294 1.71 23.01 -0.98
CA GLU A 294 0.35 22.96 -1.56
C GLU A 294 -0.02 24.17 -2.43
N THR A 295 0.81 25.22 -2.43
CA THR A 295 0.69 26.33 -3.38
C THR A 295 1.07 25.92 -4.81
N GLU A 296 1.73 24.77 -4.99
CA GLU A 296 2.09 24.21 -6.29
C GLU A 296 0.85 23.66 -7.05
N PRO A 297 0.64 24.04 -8.32
CA PRO A 297 -0.54 23.62 -9.11
C PRO A 297 -0.72 22.10 -9.25
N SER A 298 0.35 21.32 -9.14
CA SER A 298 0.36 19.86 -9.36
C SER A 298 -0.37 19.05 -8.29
N LEU A 299 -0.73 19.64 -7.15
CA LEU A 299 -1.44 18.96 -6.05
C LEU A 299 -2.94 19.34 -5.95
N ARG A 300 -3.43 20.19 -6.85
CA ARG A 300 -4.79 20.78 -6.77
C ARG A 300 -5.91 19.96 -7.41
N ALA A 301 -5.61 18.84 -8.04
CA ALA A 301 -6.55 18.17 -8.93
C ALA A 301 -7.16 16.88 -8.33
N THR A 302 -7.88 16.98 -7.20
CA THR A 302 -8.70 15.86 -6.73
C THR A 302 -10.03 16.29 -6.13
N ARG A 303 -11.07 15.50 -6.42
CA ARG A 303 -12.35 15.59 -5.72
C ARG A 303 -12.14 15.18 -4.25
N PRO A 304 -12.51 16.01 -3.26
CA PRO A 304 -12.48 15.62 -1.85
C PRO A 304 -13.22 14.30 -1.64
N GLY A 305 -12.61 13.31 -0.98
CA GLY A 305 -13.20 12.00 -0.67
C GLY A 305 -12.76 10.82 -1.57
N SER A 306 -11.85 11.04 -2.53
CA SER A 306 -11.31 9.97 -3.40
C SER A 306 -9.87 9.54 -3.07
N GLN A 307 -9.18 10.26 -2.18
CA GLN A 307 -7.78 10.03 -1.87
C GLN A 307 -7.56 8.96 -0.80
N TRP A 308 -6.53 8.14 -1.00
CA TRP A 308 -6.14 7.07 -0.07
C TRP A 308 -5.62 7.53 1.29
N ASN A 309 -5.34 8.82 1.47
CA ASN A 309 -4.96 9.40 2.76
C ASN A 309 -6.16 9.90 3.59
N LYS A 310 -7.38 9.87 3.04
CA LYS A 310 -8.62 10.33 3.69
C LYS A 310 -9.65 9.20 3.80
N LEU A 311 -9.20 7.99 4.11
CA LEU A 311 -10.11 6.86 4.28
C LEU A 311 -11.00 7.06 5.50
N GLY A 312 -12.29 6.81 5.32
CA GLY A 312 -13.25 6.73 6.43
C GLY A 312 -13.01 5.48 7.29
N LYS A 313 -13.76 5.33 8.38
CA LYS A 313 -13.74 4.06 9.12
C LYS A 313 -14.31 2.94 8.22
N PRO A 314 -13.81 1.70 8.32
CA PRO A 314 -14.40 0.57 7.62
C PRO A 314 -15.92 0.51 7.85
N GLY A 315 -16.72 0.54 6.76
CA GLY A 315 -18.19 0.53 6.82
C GLY A 315 -18.89 1.90 6.81
N GLU A 316 -18.16 3.00 6.98
CA GLU A 316 -18.71 4.36 6.77
C GLU A 316 -18.50 4.76 5.29
N GLY A 317 -19.53 4.63 4.45
CA GLY A 317 -19.48 5.16 3.08
C GLY A 317 -20.28 4.42 2.00
N ALA A 318 -20.88 3.26 2.30
CA ALA A 318 -21.82 2.63 1.37
C ALA A 318 -23.22 3.24 1.54
N LYS A 319 -23.48 4.34 0.83
CA LYS A 319 -24.83 4.78 0.46
C LYS A 319 -24.89 5.00 -1.03
#